data_AF-A0A560AEN9-F1
#
_entry.id   AF-A0A560AEN9-F1
#
_cell.length_a   1.000
_cell.length_b   1.000
_cell.length_c   1.000
_cell.angle_alpha   90.00
_cell.angle_beta   90.00
_cell.angle_gamma   90.00
#
_symmetry.space_group_name_H-M   'P 1'
#
loop_
_entity.id
_entity.type
_entity.pdbx_description
1 polymer ?
#
loop_
_entity_poly.entity_id
_entity_poly.type
_entity_poly.pdbx_seq_one_letter_code
_entity_poly.pdbx_strand_id
1 'polypeptide(L)'
;MELLAVVDVDDTLVVARIDRLARSLAHLLEIIETLARKGAAFKSLGDPIDTGSPQGKFTLQILGAVAEFERSLIRERTKAGVRAAKALGRQPGNPGLISGDPLARRRVAHARDERLSERAIAGADEFLPIVRRLRPAQPWDRVVDVLNTAMKKRPGNNPAPWTRDALIRAVRRLVADGLAESDLLKAAPRRSKKAAAQTRRLVELVATIHNAAPAGQKPTLARIGRQLERQGVRTATGAGTWAPSSVKALLDRARAGGLLDEDLVEKHGAGETHSVSRTDLRLE
;
A
#
# COMPACT_ATOMS: atom_id res chain seq x y z
N MET A 1 7.70 27.18 -1.64
CA MET A 1 8.45 25.95 -1.33
C MET A 1 9.61 25.70 -2.31
N GLU A 2 9.61 26.30 -3.50
CA GLU A 2 10.70 26.15 -4.49
C GLU A 2 12.03 26.73 -3.99
N LEU A 3 12.02 27.86 -3.28
CA LEU A 3 13.23 28.48 -2.69
C LEU A 3 13.96 27.56 -1.70
N LEU A 4 13.21 26.84 -0.86
CA LEU A 4 13.77 25.88 0.11
C LEU A 4 14.43 24.68 -0.58
N ALA A 5 14.11 24.40 -1.84
CA ALA A 5 14.74 23.31 -2.58
C ALA A 5 16.16 23.68 -3.05
N VAL A 6 16.44 24.96 -3.25
CA VAL A 6 17.72 25.47 -3.78
C VAL A 6 18.76 25.74 -2.68
N VAL A 7 18.32 25.92 -1.43
CA VAL A 7 19.22 26.14 -0.28
C VAL A 7 20.05 24.90 0.04
N ASP A 8 21.36 25.07 0.18
CA ASP A 8 22.36 24.04 0.53
C ASP A 8 22.95 24.25 1.95
N VAL A 9 23.91 23.42 2.33
CA VAL A 9 24.63 23.53 3.62
C VAL A 9 25.39 24.87 3.72
N ASP A 10 25.46 25.43 4.92
CA ASP A 10 26.11 26.71 5.25
C ASP A 10 25.49 27.98 4.61
N ASP A 11 24.43 27.83 3.81
CA ASP A 11 23.64 28.96 3.32
C ASP A 11 22.87 29.66 4.44
N THR A 12 22.57 30.95 4.26
CA THR A 12 21.66 31.69 5.14
C THR A 12 20.47 32.22 4.35
N LEU A 13 19.26 31.78 4.70
CA LEU A 13 18.04 32.37 4.20
C LEU A 13 17.80 33.72 4.89
N VAL A 14 18.00 34.80 4.15
CA VAL A 14 17.74 36.17 4.62
C VAL A 14 16.39 36.65 4.12
N VAL A 15 15.56 37.17 5.03
CA VAL A 15 14.27 37.77 4.70
C VAL A 15 14.16 39.19 5.25
N ALA A 16 13.41 40.04 4.56
CA ALA A 16 13.17 41.40 5.02
C ALA A 16 12.36 41.42 6.33
N ARG A 17 11.30 40.60 6.41
CA ARG A 17 10.45 40.43 7.58
C ARG A 17 9.82 39.03 7.61
N ILE A 18 9.52 38.52 8.80
CA ILE A 18 8.95 37.19 9.02
C ILE A 18 7.53 37.03 8.45
N ASP A 19 6.69 38.06 8.54
CA ASP A 19 5.29 38.05 8.08
C ASP A 19 5.15 37.78 6.57
N ARG A 20 6.20 38.09 5.80
CA ARG A 20 6.27 37.86 4.35
C ARG A 20 6.71 36.44 3.98
N LEU A 21 7.36 35.74 4.90
CA LEU A 21 7.82 34.36 4.72
C LEU A 21 6.78 33.35 5.24
N ALA A 22 6.22 33.61 6.42
CA ALA A 22 5.39 32.66 7.13
C ALA A 22 4.02 33.22 7.53
N ARG A 23 2.97 32.45 7.27
CA ARG A 23 1.57 32.79 7.62
C ARG A 23 1.22 32.50 9.08
N SER A 24 2.12 31.87 9.83
CA SER A 24 1.96 31.59 11.25
C SER A 24 3.33 31.27 11.88
N LEU A 25 3.44 31.40 13.20
CA LEU A 25 4.63 31.00 13.95
C LEU A 25 4.95 29.50 13.76
N ALA A 26 3.92 28.65 13.66
CA ALA A 26 4.08 27.23 13.36
C ALA A 26 4.79 27.02 12.01
N HIS A 27 4.33 27.72 10.97
CA HIS A 27 4.91 27.64 9.64
C HIS A 27 6.33 28.20 9.59
N LEU A 28 6.62 29.26 10.37
CA LEU A 28 7.98 29.77 10.51
C LEU A 28 8.93 28.73 11.11
N LEU A 29 8.51 28.09 12.20
CA LEU A 29 9.29 27.05 12.88
C LEU A 29 9.56 25.86 11.95
N GLU A 30 8.57 25.42 11.17
CA GLU A 30 8.72 24.36 10.17
C GLU A 30 9.76 24.73 9.09
N ILE A 31 9.77 25.98 8.62
CA ILE A 31 10.75 26.46 7.64
C ILE A 31 12.15 26.43 8.26
N ILE A 32 12.30 26.97 9.47
CA ILE A 32 13.60 27.04 10.15
C ILE A 32 14.13 25.64 10.49
N GLU A 33 13.27 24.72 10.94
CA GLU A 33 13.65 23.33 11.19
C GLU A 33 14.08 22.62 9.89
N THR A 34 13.45 22.96 8.77
CA THR A 34 13.84 22.44 7.45
C THR A 34 15.22 22.98 7.03
N LEU A 35 15.52 24.25 7.27
CA LEU A 35 16.83 24.85 7.02
C LEU A 35 17.90 24.24 7.94
N ALA A 36 17.62 24.12 9.24
CA ALA A 36 18.54 23.56 10.21
C ALA A 36 18.92 22.10 9.88
N ARG A 37 17.95 21.28 9.41
CA ARG A 37 18.23 19.91 8.95
C ARG A 37 19.14 19.84 7.72
N LYS A 38 19.17 20.90 6.91
CA LYS A 38 20.10 21.04 5.78
C LYS A 38 21.45 21.64 6.19
N GLY A 39 21.61 22.09 7.44
CA GLY A 39 22.79 22.84 7.87
C GLY A 39 22.78 24.31 7.45
N ALA A 40 21.62 24.85 7.05
CA ALA A 40 21.46 26.25 6.68
C ALA A 40 20.94 27.09 7.85
N ALA A 41 21.27 28.38 7.86
CA ALA A 41 20.78 29.36 8.82
C ALA A 41 19.62 30.20 8.26
N PHE A 42 18.94 30.89 9.16
CA PHE A 42 17.85 31.82 8.90
C PHE A 42 18.10 33.16 9.60
N LYS A 43 17.86 34.26 8.90
CA LYS A 43 17.98 35.62 9.42
C LYS A 43 16.86 36.52 8.92
N SER A 44 16.22 37.25 9.82
CA SER A 44 15.36 38.39 9.46
C SER A 44 16.14 39.71 9.60
N LEU A 45 15.93 40.63 8.67
CA LEU A 45 16.51 41.99 8.75
C LEU A 45 15.66 42.92 9.62
N GLY A 46 14.33 42.75 9.58
CA GLY A 46 13.38 43.59 10.30
C GLY A 46 12.96 43.04 11.68
N ASP A 47 13.37 41.82 12.03
CA ASP A 47 13.00 41.14 13.27
C ASP A 47 14.25 40.61 14.00
N PRO A 48 14.25 40.51 15.34
CA PRO A 48 15.40 40.08 16.13
C PRO A 48 15.60 38.55 16.11
N ILE A 49 15.50 37.92 14.93
CA ILE A 49 15.67 36.47 14.77
C ILE A 49 16.81 36.21 13.79
N ASP A 50 17.95 35.81 14.36
CA ASP A 50 19.13 35.33 13.64
C ASP A 50 19.56 33.98 14.22
N THR A 51 19.22 32.90 13.52
CA THR A 51 19.51 31.52 13.95
C THR A 51 20.96 31.11 13.73
N GLY A 52 21.80 31.97 13.14
CA GLY A 52 23.25 31.81 13.15
C GLY A 52 23.87 32.14 14.52
N SER A 53 23.17 32.92 15.34
CA SER A 53 23.63 33.31 16.68
C SER A 53 23.06 32.40 17.80
N PRO A 54 23.82 32.13 18.89
CA PRO A 54 23.29 31.42 20.06
C PRO A 54 22.05 32.09 20.67
N GLN A 55 22.02 33.43 20.67
CA GLN A 55 20.92 34.23 21.19
C GLN A 55 19.65 34.03 20.35
N GLY A 56 19.74 34.11 19.01
CA GLY A 56 18.58 33.90 18.16
C GLY A 56 18.08 32.45 18.14
N LYS A 57 18.98 31.47 18.31
CA LYS A 57 18.59 30.06 18.55
C LYS A 57 17.79 29.92 19.85
N PHE A 58 18.23 30.55 20.93
CA PHE A 58 17.53 30.54 22.21
C PHE A 58 16.15 31.22 22.13
N THR A 59 16.07 32.40 21.52
CA THR A 59 14.80 33.11 21.30
C THR A 59 13.84 32.25 20.48
N LEU A 60 14.33 31.58 19.44
CA LEU A 60 13.51 30.67 18.63
C LEU A 60 12.97 29.50 19.46
N GLN A 61 13.79 28.88 20.32
CA GLN A 61 13.37 27.79 21.20
C GLN A 61 12.27 28.24 22.17
N ILE A 62 12.40 29.43 22.76
CA ILE A 62 11.34 30.01 23.62
C ILE A 62 10.06 30.21 22.81
N LEU A 63 10.14 30.81 21.62
CA LEU A 63 8.98 31.03 20.76
C LEU A 63 8.31 29.70 20.37
N GLY A 64 9.11 28.66 20.11
CA GLY A 64 8.63 27.29 19.88
C GLY A 64 7.87 26.73 21.07
N ALA A 65 8.44 26.84 22.27
CA ALA A 65 7.82 26.38 23.51
C ALA A 65 6.51 27.13 23.82
N VAL A 66 6.48 28.45 23.61
CA VAL A 66 5.26 29.26 23.76
C VAL A 66 4.20 28.84 22.75
N ALA A 67 4.56 28.63 21.48
CA ALA A 67 3.63 28.19 20.45
C ALA A 67 3.02 26.81 20.77
N GLU A 68 3.82 25.89 21.32
CA GLU A 68 3.35 24.58 21.76
C GLU A 68 2.42 24.68 22.97
N PHE A 69 2.76 25.53 23.93
CA PHE A 69 1.93 25.82 25.10
C PHE A 69 0.57 26.40 24.69
N GLU A 70 0.52 27.39 23.80
CA GLU A 70 -0.72 27.96 23.29
C GLU A 70 -1.59 26.91 22.57
N ARG A 71 -0.99 26.08 21.71
CA ARG A 71 -1.73 24.98 21.05
C ARG A 71 -2.30 24.00 22.08
N SER A 72 -1.56 23.72 23.14
CA SER A 72 -1.99 22.82 24.21
C SER A 72 -3.17 23.42 24.99
N LEU A 73 -3.10 24.70 25.33
CA LEU A 73 -4.22 25.43 25.96
C LEU A 73 -5.47 25.47 25.08
N ILE A 74 -5.33 25.73 23.77
CA ILE A 74 -6.46 25.71 22.83
C ILE A 74 -7.11 24.32 22.79
N ARG A 75 -6.30 23.26 22.72
CA ARG A 75 -6.78 21.88 22.77
C ARG A 75 -7.50 21.58 24.08
N GLU A 76 -6.94 22.00 25.21
CA GLU A 76 -7.54 21.81 26.53
C GLU A 76 -8.89 22.52 26.63
N ARG A 77 -8.96 23.81 26.25
CA ARG A 77 -10.20 24.59 26.23
C ARG A 77 -11.24 23.99 25.29
N THR A 78 -10.83 23.51 24.11
CA THR A 78 -11.73 22.84 23.17
C THR A 78 -12.29 21.55 23.78
N LYS A 79 -11.45 20.73 24.41
CA LYS A 79 -11.88 19.51 25.10
C LYS A 79 -12.84 19.83 26.25
N ALA A 80 -12.55 20.86 27.04
CA ALA A 80 -13.42 21.32 28.11
C ALA A 80 -14.79 21.77 27.58
N GLY A 81 -14.81 22.58 26.51
CA GLY A 81 -16.05 23.02 25.85
C GLY A 81 -16.86 21.85 25.29
N VAL A 82 -16.21 20.88 24.63
CA VAL A 82 -16.87 19.66 24.14
C VAL A 82 -17.42 18.82 25.31
N ARG A 83 -16.68 18.68 26.41
CA ARG A 83 -17.18 17.98 27.62
C ARG A 83 -18.41 18.67 28.21
N ALA A 84 -18.39 19.98 28.35
CA ALA A 84 -19.52 20.76 28.84
C ALA A 84 -20.74 20.64 27.91
N ALA A 85 -20.54 20.74 26.58
CA ALA A 85 -21.61 20.56 25.61
C ALA A 85 -22.22 19.15 25.68
N LYS A 86 -21.39 18.11 25.82
CA LYS A 86 -21.85 16.74 26.03
C LYS A 86 -22.63 16.55 27.34
N ALA A 87 -22.20 17.20 28.43
CA ALA A 87 -22.92 17.17 29.71
C ALA A 87 -24.31 17.83 29.61
N LEU A 88 -24.46 18.83 28.73
CA LEU A 88 -25.74 19.45 28.37
C LEU A 88 -26.53 18.64 27.31
N GLY A 89 -26.12 17.39 27.01
CA GLY A 89 -26.79 16.52 26.05
C GLY A 89 -26.54 16.83 24.57
N ARG A 90 -25.65 17.77 24.24
CA ARG A 90 -25.31 18.08 22.84
C ARG A 90 -24.36 17.03 22.27
N GLN A 91 -24.71 16.43 21.14
CA GLN A 91 -23.88 15.45 20.47
C GLN A 91 -23.06 16.09 19.33
N PRO A 92 -21.72 16.05 19.38
CA PRO A 92 -20.90 16.60 18.31
C PRO A 92 -20.94 15.72 17.05
N GLY A 93 -21.05 16.34 15.87
CA GLY A 93 -21.08 15.67 14.57
C GLY A 93 -22.24 16.15 13.71
N ASN A 94 -22.39 15.58 12.51
CA ASN A 94 -23.53 15.88 11.64
C ASN A 94 -24.80 15.24 12.23
N PRO A 95 -25.83 16.03 12.63
CA PRO A 95 -27.03 15.51 13.26
C PRO A 95 -27.75 14.44 12.42
N GLY A 96 -27.80 14.62 11.09
CA GLY A 96 -28.43 13.65 10.19
C GLY A 96 -27.65 12.34 10.06
N LEU A 97 -26.33 12.35 10.18
CA LEU A 97 -25.57 11.09 10.23
C LEU A 97 -25.76 10.36 11.55
N ILE A 98 -25.81 11.12 12.65
CA ILE A 98 -26.04 10.59 14.01
C ILE A 98 -27.42 9.94 14.12
N SER A 99 -28.46 10.60 13.61
CA SER A 99 -29.82 10.05 13.58
C SER A 99 -30.02 8.93 12.55
N GLY A 100 -29.01 8.67 11.71
CA GLY A 100 -29.10 7.68 10.65
C GLY A 100 -29.96 8.09 9.46
N ASP A 101 -30.27 9.38 9.31
CA ASP A 101 -31.07 9.93 8.22
C ASP A 101 -30.54 9.48 6.84
N PRO A 102 -31.35 8.76 6.04
CA PRO A 102 -30.99 8.34 4.70
C PRO A 102 -30.59 9.50 3.79
N LEU A 103 -31.18 10.69 3.94
CA LEU A 103 -30.85 11.86 3.12
C LEU A 103 -29.48 12.42 3.49
N ALA A 104 -29.17 12.55 4.79
CA ALA A 104 -27.84 12.96 5.24
C ALA A 104 -26.75 11.97 4.78
N ARG A 105 -27.02 10.65 4.86
CA ARG A 105 -26.10 9.62 4.33
C ARG A 105 -25.88 9.77 2.83
N ARG A 106 -26.96 9.97 2.05
CA ARG A 106 -26.88 10.20 0.60
C ARG A 106 -26.12 11.47 0.25
N ARG A 107 -26.33 12.58 0.96
CA ARG A 107 -25.60 13.85 0.74
C ARG A 107 -24.10 13.69 0.98
N VAL A 108 -23.73 13.01 2.07
CA VAL A 108 -22.31 12.77 2.38
C VAL A 108 -21.68 11.79 1.39
N ALA A 109 -22.42 10.78 0.94
CA ALA A 109 -21.99 9.90 -0.14
C ALA A 109 -21.79 10.69 -1.44
N HIS A 110 -22.75 11.51 -1.83
CA HIS A 110 -22.68 12.35 -3.02
C HIS A 110 -21.48 13.31 -2.99
N ALA A 111 -21.26 14.02 -1.88
CA ALA A 111 -20.12 14.93 -1.75
C ALA A 111 -18.76 14.19 -1.79
N ARG A 112 -18.71 12.94 -1.31
CA ARG A 112 -17.52 12.09 -1.45
C ARG A 112 -17.34 11.61 -2.90
N ASP A 113 -18.44 11.28 -3.56
CA ASP A 113 -18.46 10.84 -4.95
C ASP A 113 -18.05 11.96 -5.90
N GLU A 114 -18.53 13.19 -5.70
CA GLU A 114 -18.11 14.38 -6.47
C GLU A 114 -16.60 14.59 -6.38
N ARG A 115 -16.03 14.61 -5.15
CA ARG A 115 -14.58 14.74 -4.97
C ARG A 115 -13.79 13.59 -5.61
N LEU A 116 -14.33 12.38 -5.61
CA LEU A 116 -13.71 11.25 -6.29
C LEU A 116 -13.78 11.41 -7.82
N SER A 117 -14.89 11.97 -8.32
CA SER A 117 -15.13 12.23 -9.74
C SER A 117 -14.18 13.30 -10.25
N GLU A 118 -14.10 14.44 -9.57
CA GLU A 118 -13.14 15.51 -9.87
C GLU A 118 -11.71 14.95 -9.98
N ARG A 119 -11.31 14.09 -9.03
CA ARG A 119 -9.99 13.44 -9.06
C ARG A 119 -9.83 12.43 -10.18
N ALA A 120 -10.86 11.67 -10.50
CA ALA A 120 -10.84 10.69 -11.57
C ALA A 120 -10.76 11.38 -12.94
N ILE A 121 -11.46 12.50 -13.11
CA ILE A 121 -11.46 13.36 -14.29
C ILE A 121 -10.10 14.03 -14.46
N ALA A 122 -9.60 14.71 -13.42
CA ALA A 122 -8.32 15.43 -13.47
C ALA A 122 -7.12 14.52 -13.77
N GLY A 123 -7.26 13.20 -13.56
CA GLY A 123 -6.24 12.21 -13.88
C GLY A 123 -6.53 11.32 -15.08
N ALA A 124 -7.69 11.48 -15.73
CA ALA A 124 -8.18 10.54 -16.72
C ALA A 124 -7.20 10.40 -17.90
N ASP A 125 -6.63 11.51 -18.35
CA ASP A 125 -5.71 11.54 -19.50
C ASP A 125 -4.46 10.68 -19.28
N GLU A 126 -4.03 10.50 -18.02
CA GLU A 126 -2.83 9.71 -17.69
C GLU A 126 -3.10 8.20 -17.72
N PHE A 127 -4.21 7.74 -17.13
CA PHE A 127 -4.46 6.29 -16.94
C PHE A 127 -5.47 5.70 -17.92
N LEU A 128 -6.45 6.48 -18.38
CA LEU A 128 -7.54 5.99 -19.21
C LEU A 128 -7.07 5.43 -20.57
N PRO A 129 -6.06 6.01 -21.26
CA PRO A 129 -5.53 5.41 -22.50
C PRO A 129 -4.98 3.99 -22.29
N ILE A 130 -4.32 3.74 -21.16
CA ILE A 130 -3.80 2.40 -20.82
C ILE A 130 -4.95 1.44 -20.55
N VAL A 131 -5.98 1.88 -19.83
CA VAL A 131 -7.18 1.08 -19.57
C VAL A 131 -7.89 0.73 -20.87
N ARG A 132 -8.11 1.69 -21.76
CA ARG A 132 -8.74 1.49 -23.09
C ARG A 132 -7.98 0.49 -23.95
N ARG A 133 -6.65 0.53 -23.92
CA ARG A 133 -5.82 -0.42 -24.66
C ARG A 133 -5.94 -1.86 -24.16
N LEU A 134 -6.13 -2.06 -22.87
CA LEU A 134 -6.06 -3.40 -22.24
C LEU A 134 -7.44 -4.01 -21.96
N ARG A 135 -8.47 -3.19 -21.74
CA ARG A 135 -9.83 -3.64 -21.43
C ARG A 135 -10.69 -3.64 -22.70
N PRO A 136 -11.60 -4.62 -22.87
CA PRO A 136 -11.95 -5.69 -21.92
C PRO A 136 -11.07 -6.96 -22.01
N ALA A 137 -10.12 -7.03 -22.95
CA ALA A 137 -9.37 -8.25 -23.25
C ALA A 137 -8.54 -8.81 -22.07
N GLN A 138 -8.01 -7.95 -21.21
CA GLN A 138 -7.20 -8.32 -20.05
C GLN A 138 -7.98 -8.22 -18.73
N PRO A 139 -7.66 -9.06 -17.73
CA PRO A 139 -8.20 -8.94 -16.38
C PRO A 139 -7.65 -7.68 -15.69
N TRP A 140 -8.43 -7.13 -14.76
CA TRP A 140 -8.09 -5.90 -14.03
C TRP A 140 -6.74 -5.96 -13.32
N ASP A 141 -6.35 -7.11 -12.76
CA ASP A 141 -5.06 -7.28 -12.09
C ASP A 141 -3.89 -6.99 -13.03
N ARG A 142 -3.96 -7.49 -14.27
CA ARG A 142 -2.92 -7.22 -15.28
C ARG A 142 -2.91 -5.74 -15.69
N VAL A 143 -4.07 -5.10 -15.77
CA VAL A 143 -4.17 -3.67 -16.08
C VAL A 143 -3.51 -2.84 -14.98
N VAL A 144 -3.76 -3.17 -13.71
CA VAL A 144 -3.13 -2.51 -12.57
C VAL A 144 -1.62 -2.67 -12.58
N ASP A 145 -1.11 -3.88 -12.86
CA ASP A 145 0.34 -4.11 -12.95
C ASP A 145 1.00 -3.21 -14.01
N VAL A 146 0.41 -3.17 -15.20
CA VAL A 146 0.92 -2.32 -16.29
C VAL A 146 0.82 -0.85 -15.91
N LEU A 147 -0.27 -0.45 -15.27
CA LEU A 147 -0.49 0.93 -14.86
C LEU A 147 0.50 1.39 -13.79
N ASN A 148 0.76 0.57 -12.77
CA ASN A 148 1.76 0.85 -11.73
C ASN A 148 3.20 0.79 -12.24
N THR A 149 3.45 0.04 -13.32
CA THR A 149 4.76 0.06 -13.99
C THR A 149 4.94 1.36 -14.78
N ALA A 150 3.89 1.82 -15.47
CA ALA A 150 3.91 3.04 -16.27
C ALA A 150 3.87 4.32 -15.42
N MET A 151 3.18 4.27 -14.26
CA MET A 151 2.92 5.41 -13.40
C MET A 151 3.42 5.13 -11.97
N LYS A 152 4.30 5.99 -11.45
CA LYS A 152 4.81 5.87 -10.07
C LYS A 152 3.80 6.34 -9.00
N LYS A 153 2.82 7.18 -9.37
CA LYS A 153 1.86 7.79 -8.45
C LYS A 153 0.47 7.81 -9.08
N ARG A 154 -0.55 7.91 -8.24
CA ARG A 154 -1.94 8.06 -8.68
C ARG A 154 -2.29 9.55 -8.86
N PRO A 155 -3.19 9.89 -9.81
CA PRO A 155 -3.63 11.27 -9.99
C PRO A 155 -4.22 11.94 -8.74
N GLY A 156 -4.08 13.26 -8.68
CA GLY A 156 -4.51 14.09 -7.55
C GLY A 156 -3.55 14.05 -6.36
N ASN A 157 -2.24 14.08 -6.63
CA ASN A 157 -1.16 14.07 -5.64
C ASN A 157 -1.26 12.93 -4.61
N ASN A 158 -1.65 11.74 -5.07
CA ASN A 158 -1.75 10.57 -4.21
C ASN A 158 -0.50 9.70 -4.36
N PRO A 159 0.31 9.53 -3.31
CA PRO A 159 1.57 8.80 -3.39
C PRO A 159 1.37 7.28 -3.51
N ALA A 160 0.16 6.76 -3.30
CA ALA A 160 -0.10 5.32 -3.35
C ALA A 160 -0.24 4.82 -4.80
N PRO A 161 0.24 3.59 -5.09
CA PRO A 161 0.00 2.93 -6.37
C PRO A 161 -1.49 2.59 -6.55
N TRP A 162 -1.89 2.31 -7.78
CA TRP A 162 -3.23 1.83 -8.07
C TRP A 162 -3.48 0.46 -7.45
N THR A 163 -4.64 0.32 -6.81
CA THR A 163 -5.22 -0.98 -6.47
C THR A 163 -6.32 -1.33 -7.46
N ARG A 164 -6.61 -2.62 -7.60
CA ARG A 164 -7.70 -3.15 -8.43
C ARG A 164 -9.02 -2.41 -8.19
N ASP A 165 -9.44 -2.33 -6.94
CA ASP A 165 -10.73 -1.72 -6.59
C ASP A 165 -10.71 -0.20 -6.73
N ALA A 166 -9.56 0.45 -6.55
CA ALA A 166 -9.43 1.88 -6.80
C ALA A 166 -9.56 2.20 -8.30
N LEU A 167 -8.95 1.39 -9.17
CA LEU A 167 -9.03 1.55 -10.62
C LEU A 167 -10.43 1.25 -11.13
N ILE A 168 -11.05 0.14 -10.69
CA ILE A 168 -12.41 -0.20 -11.07
C ILE A 168 -13.39 0.90 -10.64
N ARG A 169 -13.26 1.45 -9.43
CA ARG A 169 -14.11 2.56 -8.97
C ARG A 169 -13.94 3.81 -9.82
N ALA A 170 -12.70 4.18 -10.15
CA ALA A 170 -12.43 5.34 -11.00
C ALA A 170 -13.04 5.16 -12.41
N VAL A 171 -12.85 4.00 -13.05
CA VAL A 171 -13.41 3.72 -14.37
C VAL A 171 -14.93 3.64 -14.32
N ARG A 172 -15.53 2.99 -13.31
CA ARG A 172 -16.99 2.97 -13.12
C ARG A 172 -17.56 4.38 -13.03
N ARG A 173 -16.86 5.28 -12.34
CA ARG A 173 -17.30 6.66 -12.20
C ARG A 173 -17.23 7.41 -13.54
N LEU A 174 -16.11 7.30 -14.26
CA LEU A 174 -15.98 7.90 -15.60
C LEU A 174 -17.04 7.37 -16.57
N VAL A 175 -17.39 6.08 -16.50
CA VAL A 175 -18.49 5.50 -17.29
C VAL A 175 -19.84 6.10 -16.88
N ALA A 176 -20.11 6.24 -15.58
CA ALA A 176 -21.35 6.84 -15.08
C ALA A 176 -21.49 8.32 -15.46
N ASP A 177 -20.37 9.04 -15.53
CA ASP A 177 -20.30 10.45 -15.97
C ASP A 177 -20.28 10.60 -17.50
N GLY A 178 -20.32 9.50 -18.27
CA GLY A 178 -20.30 9.52 -19.74
C GLY A 178 -18.94 9.83 -20.37
N LEU A 179 -17.86 9.81 -19.58
CA LEU A 179 -16.49 10.13 -19.99
C LEU A 179 -15.66 8.91 -20.43
N ALA A 180 -16.18 7.70 -20.24
CA ALA A 180 -15.53 6.45 -20.64
C ALA A 180 -16.55 5.43 -21.16
N GLU A 181 -16.07 4.46 -21.96
CA GLU A 181 -16.91 3.46 -22.59
C GLU A 181 -17.34 2.39 -21.58
N SER A 182 -18.64 2.03 -21.56
CA SER A 182 -19.17 1.00 -20.66
C SER A 182 -18.54 -0.38 -20.90
N ASP A 183 -18.06 -0.62 -22.12
CA ASP A 183 -17.34 -1.83 -22.53
C ASP A 183 -16.08 -2.12 -21.72
N LEU A 184 -15.43 -1.08 -21.16
CA LEU A 184 -14.26 -1.24 -20.29
C LEU A 184 -14.57 -2.05 -19.02
N LEU A 185 -15.84 -2.12 -18.61
CA LEU A 185 -16.28 -2.84 -17.41
C LEU A 185 -16.65 -4.30 -17.68
N LYS A 186 -16.76 -4.75 -18.94
CA LYS A 186 -17.15 -6.13 -19.31
C LYS A 186 -16.16 -7.18 -18.77
N ALA A 187 -16.65 -8.30 -18.25
CA ALA A 187 -15.77 -9.35 -17.71
C ALA A 187 -14.70 -9.78 -18.74
N ALA A 188 -13.43 -9.85 -18.32
CA ALA A 188 -12.37 -10.34 -19.19
C ALA A 188 -12.60 -11.81 -19.56
N PRO A 189 -12.20 -12.27 -20.75
CA PRO A 189 -12.29 -13.67 -21.12
C PRO A 189 -11.58 -14.53 -20.07
N ARG A 190 -12.25 -15.59 -19.61
CA ARG A 190 -11.67 -16.56 -18.68
C ARG A 190 -10.41 -17.15 -19.31
N ARG A 191 -9.34 -17.26 -18.51
CA ARG A 191 -8.08 -17.87 -18.92
C ARG A 191 -8.37 -19.21 -19.62
N SER A 192 -7.81 -19.43 -20.81
CA SER A 192 -8.16 -20.60 -21.63
C SER A 192 -7.91 -21.91 -20.89
N LYS A 193 -8.74 -22.95 -21.14
CA LYS A 193 -8.55 -24.29 -20.53
C LYS A 193 -7.12 -24.81 -20.71
N LYS A 194 -6.49 -24.50 -21.85
CA LYS A 194 -5.09 -24.82 -22.17
C LYS A 194 -4.08 -24.18 -21.20
N ALA A 195 -4.26 -22.90 -20.86
CA ALA A 195 -3.37 -22.20 -19.93
C ALA A 195 -3.53 -22.68 -18.48
N ALA A 196 -4.74 -23.08 -18.08
CA ALA A 196 -4.98 -23.73 -16.78
C ALA A 196 -4.31 -25.11 -16.71
N ALA A 197 -4.46 -25.93 -17.74
CA ALA A 197 -3.79 -27.24 -17.85
C ALA A 197 -2.26 -27.11 -17.85
N GLN A 198 -1.72 -26.11 -18.56
CA GLN A 198 -0.29 -25.81 -18.55
C GLN A 198 0.21 -25.43 -17.16
N THR A 199 -0.54 -24.59 -16.43
CA THR A 199 -0.16 -24.19 -15.07
C THR A 199 -0.17 -25.39 -14.13
N ARG A 200 -1.16 -26.29 -14.23
CA ARG A 200 -1.24 -27.53 -13.46
C ARG A 200 -0.02 -28.43 -13.74
N ARG A 201 0.30 -28.65 -15.01
CA ARG A 201 1.49 -29.42 -15.44
C ARG A 201 2.79 -28.83 -14.89
N LEU A 202 2.92 -27.51 -14.84
CA LEU A 202 4.09 -26.84 -14.27
C LEU A 202 4.20 -27.03 -12.74
N VAL A 203 3.06 -27.03 -12.02
CA VAL A 203 3.04 -27.31 -10.58
C VAL A 203 3.46 -28.76 -10.30
N GLU A 204 2.91 -29.72 -11.04
CA GLU A 204 3.26 -31.14 -10.93
C GLU A 204 4.76 -31.35 -11.20
N LEU A 205 5.29 -30.77 -12.27
CA LEU A 205 6.70 -30.93 -12.65
C LEU A 205 7.67 -30.35 -11.60
N VAL A 206 7.35 -29.17 -11.06
CA VAL A 206 8.18 -28.54 -10.01
C VAL A 206 8.14 -29.36 -8.72
N ALA A 207 6.98 -29.93 -8.38
CA ALA A 207 6.86 -30.86 -7.26
C ALA A 207 7.71 -32.12 -7.47
N THR A 208 7.67 -32.73 -8.66
CA THR A 208 8.50 -33.90 -8.99
C THR A 208 10.00 -33.60 -8.83
N ILE A 209 10.48 -32.46 -9.33
CA ILE A 209 11.89 -32.06 -9.21
C ILE A 209 12.27 -31.82 -7.74
N HIS A 210 11.36 -31.26 -6.94
CA HIS A 210 11.58 -31.01 -5.52
C HIS A 210 11.58 -32.31 -4.68
N ASN A 211 10.71 -33.26 -5.02
CA ASN A 211 10.57 -34.54 -4.34
C ASN A 211 11.68 -35.53 -4.72
N ALA A 212 12.23 -35.45 -5.94
CA ALA A 212 13.35 -36.27 -6.38
C ALA A 212 14.64 -36.08 -5.57
N ALA A 213 14.73 -35.03 -4.75
CA ALA A 213 15.86 -34.79 -3.87
C ALA A 213 15.66 -35.43 -2.48
N PRO A 214 16.71 -36.08 -1.93
CA PRO A 214 16.62 -36.78 -0.65
C PRO A 214 16.24 -35.85 0.51
N ALA A 215 15.56 -36.43 1.51
CA ALA A 215 15.14 -35.72 2.71
C ALA A 215 16.34 -35.03 3.39
N GLY A 216 16.24 -33.72 3.62
CA GLY A 216 17.32 -32.90 4.20
C GLY A 216 18.20 -32.15 3.19
N GLN A 217 18.14 -32.44 1.88
CA GLN A 217 18.88 -31.71 0.85
C GLN A 217 17.96 -31.26 -0.30
N LYS A 218 16.93 -30.46 0.03
CA LYS A 218 16.02 -29.91 -0.98
C LYS A 218 16.75 -28.92 -1.90
N PRO A 219 16.49 -28.96 -3.23
CA PRO A 219 17.17 -28.11 -4.19
C PRO A 219 16.76 -26.65 -4.02
N THR A 220 17.70 -25.73 -4.18
CA THR A 220 17.41 -24.30 -4.14
C THR A 220 16.48 -23.88 -5.28
N LEU A 221 15.68 -22.83 -5.06
CA LEU A 221 14.73 -22.30 -6.07
C LEU A 221 15.42 -22.00 -7.42
N ALA A 222 16.63 -21.45 -7.37
CA ALA A 222 17.44 -21.17 -8.56
C ALA A 222 17.92 -22.44 -9.26
N ARG A 223 18.22 -23.52 -8.52
CA ARG A 223 18.62 -24.82 -9.08
C ARG A 223 17.47 -25.49 -9.81
N ILE A 224 16.26 -25.46 -9.23
CA ILE A 224 15.04 -25.96 -9.88
C ILE A 224 14.76 -25.15 -11.17
N GLY A 225 14.87 -23.82 -11.11
CA GLY A 225 14.73 -22.95 -12.29
C GLY A 225 15.67 -23.35 -13.42
N ARG A 226 16.99 -23.44 -13.15
CA ARG A 226 17.99 -23.89 -14.15
C ARG A 226 17.76 -25.31 -14.67
N GLN A 227 17.16 -26.19 -13.86
CA GLN A 227 16.81 -27.54 -14.30
C GLN A 227 15.64 -27.53 -15.29
N LEU A 228 14.62 -26.71 -15.05
CA LEU A 228 13.50 -26.51 -15.97
C LEU A 228 13.96 -25.92 -17.31
N GLU A 229 14.88 -24.97 -17.27
CA GLU A 229 15.50 -24.38 -18.47
C GLU A 229 16.22 -25.43 -19.31
N ARG A 230 17.05 -26.28 -18.67
CA ARG A 230 17.75 -27.39 -19.34
C ARG A 230 16.80 -28.42 -19.96
N GLN A 231 15.62 -28.62 -19.37
CA GLN A 231 14.58 -29.50 -19.88
C GLN A 231 13.71 -28.85 -20.97
N GLY A 232 14.00 -27.61 -21.38
CA GLY A 232 13.23 -26.89 -22.40
C GLY A 232 11.83 -26.46 -21.95
N VAL A 233 11.55 -26.48 -20.65
CA VAL A 233 10.23 -26.18 -20.10
C VAL A 233 10.06 -24.67 -19.99
N ARG A 234 9.04 -24.15 -20.66
CA ARG A 234 8.72 -22.71 -20.66
C ARG A 234 7.84 -22.32 -19.48
N THR A 235 7.97 -21.08 -19.03
CA THR A 235 7.14 -20.53 -17.95
C THR A 235 5.66 -20.45 -18.34
N ALA A 236 4.79 -20.16 -17.38
CA ALA A 236 3.35 -19.93 -17.64
C ALA A 236 3.08 -18.73 -18.57
N THR A 237 4.07 -17.86 -18.78
CA THR A 237 4.03 -16.72 -19.71
C THR A 237 4.77 -17.00 -21.03
N GLY A 238 5.38 -18.19 -21.18
CA GLY A 238 6.10 -18.60 -22.40
C GLY A 238 7.58 -18.21 -22.45
N ALA A 239 8.12 -17.62 -21.37
CA ALA A 239 9.54 -17.29 -21.28
C ALA A 239 10.41 -18.55 -21.19
N GLY A 240 11.62 -18.47 -21.73
CA GLY A 240 12.61 -19.55 -21.67
C GLY A 240 13.48 -19.54 -20.41
N THR A 241 13.38 -18.49 -19.58
CA THR A 241 14.15 -18.32 -18.35
C THR A 241 13.24 -18.31 -17.11
N TRP A 242 13.77 -18.77 -15.98
CA TRP A 242 13.02 -18.99 -14.74
C TRP A 242 13.55 -18.13 -13.58
N ALA A 243 12.75 -17.16 -13.14
CA ALA A 243 13.03 -16.39 -11.93
C ALA A 243 12.77 -17.24 -10.66
N PRO A 244 13.59 -17.11 -9.59
CA PRO A 244 13.38 -17.85 -8.34
C PRO A 244 12.00 -17.63 -7.71
N SER A 245 11.43 -16.44 -7.84
CA SER A 245 10.07 -16.10 -7.38
C SER A 245 8.98 -16.87 -8.11
N SER A 246 9.17 -17.15 -9.40
CA SER A 246 8.22 -17.92 -10.21
C SER A 246 8.22 -19.40 -9.81
N VAL A 247 9.39 -19.94 -9.50
CA VAL A 247 9.53 -21.31 -8.97
C VAL A 247 8.90 -21.41 -7.58
N LYS A 248 9.16 -20.44 -6.70
CA LYS A 248 8.55 -20.37 -5.36
C LYS A 248 7.03 -20.37 -5.43
N ALA A 249 6.45 -19.56 -6.31
CA ALA A 249 5.00 -19.49 -6.48
C ALA A 249 4.38 -20.82 -6.96
N LEU A 250 5.13 -21.65 -7.70
CA LEU A 250 4.68 -22.98 -8.10
C LEU A 250 4.82 -24.00 -6.96
N LEU A 251 5.90 -23.94 -6.17
CA LEU A 251 6.08 -24.78 -4.98
C LEU A 251 5.04 -24.47 -3.89
N ASP A 252 4.73 -23.20 -3.66
CA ASP A 252 3.69 -22.79 -2.71
C ASP A 252 2.32 -23.37 -3.12
N ARG A 253 2.04 -23.45 -4.43
CA ARG A 253 0.83 -24.12 -4.97
C ARG A 253 0.91 -25.64 -4.86
N ALA A 254 2.08 -26.24 -5.09
CA ALA A 254 2.29 -27.67 -4.91
C ALA A 254 2.08 -28.09 -3.45
N ARG A 255 2.58 -27.29 -2.50
CA ARG A 255 2.35 -27.48 -1.05
C ARG A 255 0.86 -27.40 -0.71
N ALA A 256 0.18 -26.35 -1.17
CA ALA A 256 -1.27 -26.21 -0.95
C ALA A 256 -2.09 -27.35 -1.60
N GLY A 257 -1.55 -28.01 -2.63
CA GLY A 257 -2.15 -29.16 -3.29
C GLY A 257 -1.71 -30.52 -2.77
N GLY A 258 -0.91 -30.58 -1.69
CA GLY A 258 -0.43 -31.84 -1.10
C GLY A 258 0.54 -32.63 -1.98
N LEU A 259 1.26 -31.96 -2.89
CA LEU A 259 2.18 -32.60 -3.85
C LEU A 259 3.64 -32.63 -3.38
N LEU A 260 3.96 -32.10 -2.20
CA LEU A 260 5.32 -32.10 -1.65
C LEU A 260 5.43 -33.12 -0.51
N ASP A 261 6.51 -33.89 -0.50
CA ASP A 261 6.74 -34.98 0.47
C ASP A 261 7.17 -34.48 1.87
N GLU A 262 6.90 -33.23 2.24
CA GLU A 262 7.42 -32.61 3.47
C GLU A 262 6.77 -33.15 4.79
N ASP A 263 5.80 -34.08 4.73
CA ASP A 263 5.03 -34.53 5.91
C ASP A 263 5.17 -36.02 6.32
N LEU A 264 6.21 -36.75 5.90
CA LEU A 264 6.36 -38.18 6.28
C LEU A 264 7.28 -38.49 7.48
N VAL A 265 7.68 -37.51 8.30
CA VAL A 265 8.73 -37.70 9.33
C VAL A 265 8.23 -37.86 10.78
N GLU A 266 6.93 -37.79 11.12
CA GLU A 266 6.50 -37.82 12.55
C GLU A 266 5.48 -38.89 12.98
N LYS A 267 5.53 -40.14 12.45
CA LYS A 267 4.66 -41.22 12.99
C LYS A 267 5.26 -42.63 13.17
N HIS A 268 6.56 -42.77 13.41
CA HIS A 268 7.12 -44.08 13.86
C HIS A 268 8.13 -43.90 15.01
N GLY A 269 7.64 -43.45 16.17
CA GLY A 269 8.49 -43.29 17.35
C GLY A 269 7.76 -42.92 18.63
N ALA A 270 6.80 -43.73 19.07
CA ALA A 270 6.40 -43.76 20.48
C ALA A 270 5.78 -45.13 20.78
N GLY A 271 6.47 -45.91 21.61
CA GLY A 271 5.98 -47.19 22.08
C GLY A 271 4.74 -47.02 22.96
N GLU A 272 3.74 -47.86 22.72
CA GLU A 272 2.79 -48.24 23.76
C GLU A 272 3.03 -49.72 24.07
N THR A 273 3.66 -49.93 25.22
CA THR A 273 3.53 -51.13 26.03
C THR A 273 2.06 -51.37 26.33
N HIS A 274 1.47 -52.45 25.83
CA HIS A 274 0.28 -53.05 26.42
C HIS A 274 0.48 -54.57 26.55
N SER A 275 0.83 -54.93 27.78
CA SER A 275 0.31 -56.07 28.56
C SER A 275 -0.40 -57.18 27.80
N VAL A 276 0.19 -58.38 27.91
CA VAL A 276 -0.42 -59.68 27.65
C VAL A 276 -1.68 -59.85 28.53
N SER A 277 -2.84 -60.08 27.91
CA SER A 277 -3.91 -60.88 28.50
C SER A 277 -4.13 -62.09 27.60
N ARG A 278 -3.83 -63.24 28.17
CA ARG A 278 -3.93 -64.58 27.59
C ARG A 278 -5.19 -65.21 28.18
N THR A 279 -6.28 -65.31 27.41
CA THR A 279 -7.36 -66.26 27.69
C THR A 279 -8.11 -66.63 26.41
N ASP A 280 -8.20 -67.94 26.19
CA ASP A 280 -9.17 -68.68 25.38
C ASP A 280 -9.21 -68.51 23.86
N LEU A 281 -8.67 -69.53 23.16
CA LEU A 281 -9.48 -70.35 22.27
C LEU A 281 -8.83 -71.73 22.05
N ARG A 282 -9.60 -72.73 22.47
CA ARG A 282 -9.54 -74.17 22.14
C ARG A 282 -9.15 -74.43 20.68
N LEU A 283 -8.31 -75.45 20.49
CA LEU A 283 -8.56 -76.57 19.58
C LEU A 283 -7.66 -77.74 20.01
N GLU A 284 -8.35 -78.83 20.38
CA GLU A 284 -7.90 -80.23 20.63
C GLU A 284 -6.99 -80.52 21.84
#